data_AF-A0A2S6MBV2-F1
#
_entry.id   AF-A0A2S6MBV2-F1
#
_cell.length_a   1.000
_cell.length_b   1.000
_cell.length_c   1.000
_cell.angle_alpha   90.00
_cell.angle_beta   90.00
_cell.angle_gamma   90.00
#
_symmetry.space_group_name_H-M   'P 1'
#
loop_
_entity.id
_entity.type
_entity.pdbx_description
1 polymer ?
#
loop_
_entity_poly.entity_id
_entity_poly.type
_entity_poly.pdbx_seq_one_letter_code
_entity_poly.pdbx_strand_id
1 'polypeptide(L)' 'MTAVIPGLVNARDQAPTAEEKEACMADVFRLCSSHIPDRAAITACLRSKQASLSQQCRYVISVRDTGRKNSDSK' A
#
# COMPACT_ATOMS: atom_id res chain seq x y z
N MET A 1 -34.07 27.16 -1.97
CA MET A 1 -33.84 25.81 -1.42
C MET A 1 -32.42 25.42 -1.81
N THR A 2 -31.47 25.53 -0.88
CA THR A 2 -30.04 25.39 -1.16
C THR A 2 -29.68 23.90 -1.20
N ALA A 3 -29.30 23.39 -2.38
CA ALA A 3 -28.82 22.03 -2.53
C ALA A 3 -27.41 21.92 -1.94
N VAL A 4 -27.27 21.24 -0.81
CA VAL A 4 -25.97 20.80 -0.30
C VAL A 4 -25.59 19.54 -1.06
N ILE A 5 -24.65 19.67 -2.01
CA ILE A 5 -24.07 18.54 -2.73
C ILE A 5 -23.06 17.89 -1.77
N PRO A 6 -23.27 16.64 -1.33
CA PRO A 6 -22.26 15.93 -0.56
C PRO A 6 -21.02 15.72 -1.45
N GLY A 7 -19.90 16.33 -1.08
CA GLY A 7 -18.64 16.13 -1.76
C GLY A 7 -18.25 14.66 -1.75
N LEU A 8 -17.95 14.10 -2.92
CA LEU A 8 -17.38 12.77 -3.04
C LEU A 8 -16.01 12.75 -2.34
N VAL A 9 -15.96 12.14 -1.17
CA VAL A 9 -14.69 11.77 -0.54
C VAL A 9 -14.03 10.71 -1.44
N ASN A 10 -13.02 11.13 -2.20
CA ASN A 10 -12.33 10.26 -3.13
C ASN A 10 -11.45 9.29 -2.31
N ALA A 11 -11.96 8.08 -2.07
CA ALA A 11 -11.36 7.04 -1.23
C ALA A 11 -10.12 6.37 -1.88
N ARG A 12 -9.12 7.15 -2.32
CA ARG A 12 -7.96 6.62 -3.06
C ARG A 12 -6.60 6.80 -2.39
N ASP A 13 -6.57 7.29 -1.15
CA ASP A 13 -5.36 7.27 -0.31
C ASP A 13 -5.64 6.58 1.02
N GLN A 14 -6.16 5.36 0.95
CA GLN A 14 -6.39 4.56 2.15
C GLN A 14 -5.03 4.08 2.67
N ALA A 15 -4.65 4.57 3.84
CA ALA A 15 -3.50 4.05 4.57
C ALA A 15 -3.64 2.52 4.74
N PRO A 16 -2.53 1.77 4.78
CA PRO A 16 -2.57 0.34 5.06
C PRO A 16 -3.41 0.06 6.28
N THR A 17 -4.45 -0.77 6.12
CA THR A 17 -5.18 -1.28 7.28
C THR A 17 -4.21 -2.06 8.16
N ALA A 18 -4.56 -2.23 9.43
CA ALA A 18 -3.74 -3.03 10.34
C ALA A 18 -3.55 -4.45 9.79
N GLU A 19 -4.61 -5.07 9.27
CA GLU A 19 -4.56 -6.39 8.63
C GLU A 19 -3.63 -6.44 7.41
N GLU A 20 -3.69 -5.44 6.53
CA GLU A 20 -2.79 -5.38 5.37
C GLU A 20 -1.32 -5.24 5.79
N LYS A 21 -1.06 -4.45 6.85
CA LYS A 21 0.27 -4.33 7.43
C LYS A 21 0.74 -5.66 7.99
N GLU A 22 -0.08 -6.33 8.79
CA GLU A 22 0.28 -7.62 9.39
C GLU A 22 0.53 -8.69 8.34
N ALA A 23 -0.28 -8.71 7.26
CA ALA A 23 -0.06 -9.61 6.13
C ALA A 23 1.31 -9.40 5.47
N CYS A 24 1.76 -8.14 5.33
CA CYS A 24 3.11 -7.85 4.84
C CYS A 24 4.19 -7.94 5.92
N MET A 25 3.85 -7.88 7.21
CA MET A 25 4.82 -7.72 8.29
C MET A 25 5.77 -8.91 8.35
N ALA A 26 5.27 -10.14 8.23
CA ALA A 26 6.09 -11.34 8.20
C ALA A 26 7.06 -11.37 7.00
N ASP A 27 6.61 -10.93 5.82
CA ASP A 27 7.45 -10.83 4.63
C ASP A 27 8.51 -9.73 4.76
N VAL A 28 8.15 -8.59 5.35
CA VAL A 28 9.09 -7.50 5.64
C VAL A 28 10.18 -7.97 6.57
N PHE A 29 9.85 -8.62 7.69
CA PHE A 29 10.87 -9.13 8.62
C PHE A 29 11.75 -10.21 8.00
N ARG A 30 11.21 -11.05 7.12
CA ARG A 30 11.97 -12.14 6.50
C ARG A 30 12.84 -11.69 5.31
N LEU A 31 12.35 -10.77 4.50
CA LEU A 31 12.98 -10.40 3.21
C LEU A 31 13.57 -8.99 3.21
N CYS A 32 13.00 -8.07 3.98
CA CYS A 32 13.29 -6.63 3.94
C CYS A 32 13.68 -6.06 5.31
N SER A 33 14.08 -6.88 6.28
CA SER A 33 14.39 -6.45 7.65
C SER A 33 15.52 -5.42 7.72
N SER A 34 16.46 -5.50 6.78
CA SER A 34 17.55 -4.53 6.63
C SER A 34 17.09 -3.10 6.30
N HIS A 35 15.83 -2.93 5.88
CA HIS A 35 15.24 -1.63 5.55
C HIS A 35 14.38 -1.05 6.68
N ILE A 36 14.17 -1.78 7.78
CA ILE A 36 13.43 -1.26 8.95
C ILE A 36 14.29 -0.18 9.63
N PRO A 37 13.72 0.98 10.01
CA PRO A 37 12.29 1.36 10.03
C PRO A 37 11.80 2.15 8.81
N ASP A 38 12.60 2.27 7.74
CA ASP A 38 12.28 3.13 6.59
C ASP A 38 11.16 2.55 5.72
N ARG A 39 9.97 3.17 5.81
CA ARG A 39 8.78 2.68 5.09
C ARG A 39 8.92 2.77 3.57
N ALA A 40 9.66 3.74 3.05
CA ALA A 40 9.83 3.91 1.61
C ALA A 40 10.72 2.80 1.03
N ALA A 41 11.84 2.52 1.70
CA ALA A 41 12.78 1.45 1.38
C ALA A 41 12.12 0.07 1.55
N ILE A 42 11.33 -0.14 2.62
CA ILE A 42 10.54 -1.37 2.77
C ILE A 42 9.58 -1.53 1.58
N THR A 43 8.83 -0.50 1.20
CA THR A 43 7.89 -0.58 0.08
C THR A 43 8.62 -0.88 -1.24
N ALA A 44 9.79 -0.29 -1.46
CA ALA A 44 10.62 -0.56 -2.64
C ALA A 44 11.16 -2.00 -2.64
N CYS A 45 11.62 -2.50 -1.48
CA CYS A 45 12.07 -3.87 -1.31
C CYS A 45 10.94 -4.87 -1.57
N LEU A 46 9.74 -4.64 -1.00
CA LEU A 46 8.55 -5.46 -1.26
C LEU A 46 8.19 -5.46 -2.75
N ARG A 47 8.21 -4.30 -3.41
CA ARG A 47 7.96 -4.21 -4.87
C ARG A 47 8.95 -5.03 -5.69
N SER A 48 10.23 -5.01 -5.33
CA SER A 48 11.29 -5.79 -5.98
C SER A 48 11.16 -7.30 -5.70
N LYS A 49 10.73 -7.65 -4.48
CA LYS A 49 10.59 -9.04 -4.02
C LYS A 49 9.18 -9.60 -4.18
N GLN A 50 8.32 -9.03 -5.03
CA GLN A 50 6.93 -9.46 -5.20
C GLN A 50 6.79 -10.98 -5.42
N ALA A 51 7.67 -11.60 -6.21
CA ALA A 51 7.65 -13.05 -6.45
C ALA A 51 7.85 -13.90 -5.18
N SER A 52 8.53 -13.36 -4.17
CA SER A 52 8.86 -14.03 -2.90
C SER A 52 7.90 -13.69 -1.74
N LEU A 53 6.98 -12.74 -1.94
CA LEU A 53 5.99 -12.37 -0.92
C LEU A 53 4.86 -13.40 -0.82
N SER A 54 4.20 -13.41 0.34
CA SER A 54 2.88 -14.04 0.50
C SER A 54 1.87 -13.49 -0.50
N GLN A 55 0.84 -14.27 -0.83
CA GLN A 55 -0.19 -13.85 -1.78
C GLN A 55 -0.92 -12.59 -1.29
N GLN A 56 -1.18 -12.51 0.02
CA GLN A 56 -1.85 -11.39 0.65
C GLN A 56 -1.01 -10.11 0.53
N CYS A 57 0.28 -10.15 0.90
CA CYS A 57 1.13 -8.97 0.80
C CYS A 57 1.34 -8.51 -0.66
N ARG A 58 1.44 -9.45 -1.60
CA ARG A 58 1.50 -9.15 -3.03
C ARG A 58 0.28 -8.37 -3.51
N TYR A 59 -0.92 -8.80 -3.10
CA TYR A 59 -2.17 -8.14 -3.46
C TYR A 59 -2.22 -6.71 -2.91
N VAL A 60 -1.82 -6.51 -1.64
CA VAL A 60 -1.76 -5.18 -1.03
C VAL A 60 -0.83 -4.24 -1.79
N ILE A 61 0.37 -4.72 -2.15
CA ILE A 61 1.36 -3.94 -2.90
C ILE A 61 0.88 -3.62 -4.32
N SER A 62 0.24 -4.58 -5.01
CA SER A 62 -0.25 -4.37 -6.38
C SER A 62 -1.43 -3.38 -6.44
N VAL A 63 -2.36 -3.47 -5.49
CA VAL A 63 -3.49 -2.52 -5.35
C VAL A 63 -2.99 -1.11 -5.02
N ARG A 64 -1.97 -0.99 -4.16
CA ARG A 64 -1.37 0.31 -3.83
C ARG A 64 -0.55 0.92 -4.96
N ASP A 65 0.13 0.11 -5.75
CA ASP A 65 0.87 0.56 -6.93
C ASP A 65 -0.08 1.16 -7.98
N THR A 66 -1.21 0.48 -8.20
CA THR A 66 -2.28 0.98 -9.09
C THR A 66 -2.98 2.24 -8.55
N GLY A 67 -3.21 2.31 -7.24
CA GLY A 67 -3.78 3.50 -6.59
C GLY A 67 -2.92 4.75 -6.75
N ARG A 68 -1.59 4.62 -6.62
CA ARG A 68 -0.66 5.75 -6.75
C ARG A 68 -0.62 6.31 -8.18
N LYS A 69 -0.77 5.45 -9.18
CA LYS A 69 -0.81 5.82 -10.60
C LYS A 69 -2.07 6.61 -10.99
N ASN A 70 -3.13 6.48 -10.21
CA ASN A 70 -4.35 7.28 -10.36
C ASN A 70 -4.27 8.65 -9.64
N SER A 71 -3.36 8.80 -8.68
CA SER A 71 -3.15 10.06 -7.94
C SER A 71 -2.11 10.96 -8.61
N ASP A 72 -1.20 10.39 -9.40
CA ASP A 72 -0.28 11.07 -10.32
C ASP A 72 -1.00 11.41 -11.64
N SER A 73 -2.08 12.18 -11.54
CA SER A 73 -2.81 12.74 -12.68
C SER A 73 -3.35 14.09 -12.25
N LYS A 74 -2.45 15.06 -12.13
CA LYS A 74 -2.79 16.47 -12.14
C LYS A 74 -1.72 17.25 -12.89
#